data_AF-A0A183P530-F1
#
_entry.id   AF-A0A183P530-F1
#
_cell.length_a   1.000
_cell.length_b   1.000
_cell.length_c   1.000
_cell.angle_alpha   90.00
_cell.angle_beta   90.00
_cell.angle_gamma   90.00
#
_symmetry.space_group_name_H-M   'P 1'
#
loop_
_entity.id
_entity.type
_entity.pdbx_description
1 polymer ?
#
loop_
_entity_poly.entity_id
_entity_poly.type
_entity_poly.pdbx_seq_one_letter_code
_entity_poly.pdbx_strand_id
1 'polypeptide(L)'
;MLSSLDVTYEYTTELFLTPFYQLMQTCRKWNELLTRNNKCSDRATDSSPVVESITNQQKMTNYSKFSKSHLTDLYQKTISLVSETRSLHHIEPINQTNGANYTDTLNQPEKIKMDPVNDDMDNDENHTYPDHLQIVEEVMLRCIHLMADGNPKLRILSMNVLKEGCLTLENETNLLLPIVHKIWTSLMKRFHDNHAIVVEKAFDLLTVLSKVAGNFIRQRASSEIIPPLVLFLTRGATVSASASKSYKYLTSYRVQKRLLKEIGPLCIQMGLLSQSLRPVINVLVMYLDNSQPEGLQQASMSSIEIIWTLDPGSTWALLINHLSDSDIQCIYSQRLIKPFEIIHVYHHPIDRHKDLNLKLQNISILLNKLHEISGEITK
;
A
#
# COMPACT_ATOMS: atom_id res chain seq x y z
N MET A 1 -20.59 16.46 -4.37
CA MET A 1 -20.13 15.26 -3.63
C MET A 1 -19.17 15.64 -2.51
N LEU A 2 -18.23 16.57 -2.72
CA LEU A 2 -17.47 17.21 -1.64
C LEU A 2 -18.32 18.17 -0.78
N SER A 3 -19.40 18.71 -1.36
CA SER A 3 -20.30 19.72 -0.78
C SER A 3 -21.21 19.27 0.37
N SER A 4 -21.23 17.99 0.70
CA SER A 4 -22.11 17.42 1.74
C SER A 4 -21.38 17.05 3.03
N LEU A 5 -20.08 17.37 3.10
CA LEU A 5 -19.20 17.08 4.23
C LEU A 5 -19.38 18.02 5.44
N ASP A 6 -20.08 19.16 5.29
CA ASP A 6 -20.00 20.25 6.27
C ASP A 6 -21.17 20.29 7.29
N VAL A 7 -22.27 19.57 7.05
CA VAL A 7 -23.48 19.72 7.89
C VAL A 7 -23.64 18.60 8.93
N THR A 8 -22.96 17.46 8.80
CA THR A 8 -23.12 16.30 9.72
C THR A 8 -21.92 15.35 9.70
N TYR A 9 -20.70 15.87 9.86
CA TYR A 9 -19.47 15.06 9.77
C TYR A 9 -19.46 13.82 10.70
N GLU A 10 -20.10 13.89 11.88
CA GLU A 10 -20.19 12.74 12.79
C GLU A 10 -21.17 11.64 12.34
N TYR A 11 -22.22 11.96 11.57
CA TYR A 11 -23.30 11.01 11.26
C TYR A 11 -23.38 10.59 9.79
N THR A 12 -22.83 11.37 8.85
CA THR A 12 -23.00 11.11 7.40
C THR A 12 -21.71 10.78 6.66
N THR A 13 -20.54 10.79 7.31
CA THR A 13 -19.26 10.47 6.64
C THR A 13 -19.25 9.08 6.01
N GLU A 14 -19.97 8.11 6.59
CA GLU A 14 -20.15 6.78 6.00
C GLU A 14 -20.87 6.82 4.65
N LEU A 15 -21.79 7.77 4.44
CA LEU A 15 -22.57 7.93 3.22
C LEU A 15 -21.74 8.48 2.07
N PHE A 16 -20.62 9.16 2.33
CA PHE A 16 -19.79 9.79 1.28
C PHE A 16 -18.57 8.97 0.89
N LEU A 17 -18.06 8.11 1.77
CA LEU A 17 -16.89 7.29 1.43
C LEU A 17 -17.16 6.27 0.32
N THR A 18 -18.39 5.73 0.24
CA THR A 18 -18.76 4.83 -0.86
C THR A 18 -18.84 5.57 -2.21
N PRO A 19 -19.53 6.73 -2.31
CA PRO A 19 -19.45 7.61 -3.47
C PRO A 19 -18.03 8.05 -3.82
N PHE A 20 -17.18 8.38 -2.84
CA PHE A 20 -15.78 8.73 -3.09
C PHE A 20 -15.01 7.56 -3.67
N TYR A 21 -15.22 6.35 -3.18
CA TYR A 21 -14.61 5.17 -3.76
C TYR A 21 -15.01 4.98 -5.24
N GLN A 22 -16.29 5.14 -5.56
CA GLN A 22 -16.78 5.09 -6.95
C GLN A 22 -16.22 6.23 -7.82
N LEU A 23 -16.10 7.43 -7.25
CA LEU A 23 -15.47 8.58 -7.90
C LEU A 23 -14.00 8.28 -8.23
N MET A 24 -13.22 7.76 -7.28
CA MET A 24 -11.83 7.37 -7.52
C MET A 24 -11.71 6.33 -8.62
N GLN A 25 -12.57 5.29 -8.61
CA GLN A 25 -12.59 4.30 -9.70
C GLN A 25 -12.94 4.91 -11.06
N THR A 26 -13.81 5.92 -11.09
CA THR A 26 -14.18 6.63 -12.32
C THR A 26 -13.04 7.49 -12.82
N CYS A 27 -12.40 8.28 -11.93
CA CYS A 27 -11.20 9.05 -12.26
C CYS A 27 -10.08 8.15 -12.77
N ARG A 28 -9.88 6.97 -12.17
CA ARG A 28 -8.90 5.99 -12.63
C ARG A 28 -9.17 5.52 -14.06
N LYS A 29 -10.39 5.05 -14.33
CA LYS A 29 -10.78 4.59 -15.67
C LYS A 29 -10.63 5.71 -16.70
N TRP A 30 -11.03 6.92 -16.34
CA TRP A 30 -10.86 8.11 -17.18
C TRP A 30 -9.39 8.38 -17.48
N ASN A 31 -8.53 8.32 -16.46
CA ASN A 31 -7.09 8.52 -16.61
C ASN A 31 -6.44 7.45 -17.51
N GLU A 32 -6.81 6.19 -17.33
CA GLU A 32 -6.36 5.07 -18.17
C GLU A 32 -6.80 5.22 -19.64
N LEU A 33 -8.00 5.74 -19.89
CA LEU A 33 -8.48 6.02 -21.25
C LEU A 33 -7.69 7.17 -21.91
N LEU A 34 -7.44 8.25 -21.18
CA LEU A 34 -6.64 9.38 -21.68
C LEU A 34 -5.21 8.94 -22.02
N THR A 35 -4.55 8.19 -21.13
CA THR A 35 -3.19 7.69 -21.37
C THR A 35 -3.13 6.69 -22.53
N ARG A 36 -4.15 5.85 -22.72
CA ARG A 36 -4.23 4.95 -23.88
C ARG A 36 -4.41 5.70 -25.20
N ASN A 37 -5.27 6.70 -25.22
CA ASN A 37 -5.52 7.50 -26.43
C ASN A 37 -4.27 8.28 -26.85
N ASN A 38 -3.53 8.86 -25.89
CA ASN A 38 -2.27 9.54 -26.17
C ASN A 38 -1.22 8.58 -26.73
N LYS A 39 -1.07 7.37 -26.16
CA LYS A 39 -0.16 6.33 -26.69
C LYS A 39 -0.53 5.81 -28.09
N CYS A 40 -1.80 5.89 -28.48
CA CYS A 40 -2.27 5.48 -29.81
C CYS A 40 -2.08 6.61 -30.85
N SER A 41 -2.16 7.87 -30.41
CA SER A 41 -1.88 9.05 -31.24
C SER A 41 -0.42 9.14 -31.67
N ASP A 42 0.53 8.64 -30.87
CA ASP A 42 1.96 8.63 -31.21
C ASP A 42 2.35 7.61 -32.31
N ARG A 43 1.38 6.88 -32.88
CA ARG A 43 1.60 5.91 -33.98
C ARG A 43 0.79 6.16 -35.25
N ALA A 44 0.09 7.29 -35.36
CA ALA A 44 -0.67 7.62 -36.57
C ALA A 44 -0.36 9.05 -37.02
N THR A 45 0.53 9.17 -38.01
CA THR A 45 0.55 10.34 -38.89
C THR A 45 -0.73 10.37 -39.71
N ASP A 46 -1.28 11.58 -39.81
CA ASP A 46 -2.24 12.06 -40.80
C ASP A 46 -3.62 11.38 -40.84
N SER A 47 -4.56 11.94 -40.09
CA SER A 47 -5.71 12.66 -40.67
C SER A 47 -6.70 13.07 -39.57
N SER A 48 -7.03 14.37 -39.56
CA SER A 48 -8.11 14.94 -38.74
C SER A 48 -9.47 14.34 -39.14
N PRO A 49 -10.44 14.31 -38.20
CA PRO A 49 -11.59 15.18 -38.48
C PRO A 49 -12.09 15.95 -37.24
N VAL A 50 -12.15 17.26 -37.44
CA VAL A 50 -13.29 18.17 -37.20
C VAL A 50 -14.51 17.51 -36.55
N VAL A 51 -14.88 17.97 -35.34
CA VAL A 51 -16.25 17.84 -34.83
C VAL A 51 -16.85 19.23 -34.74
N GLU A 52 -17.64 19.56 -35.76
CA GLU A 52 -18.54 20.70 -35.81
C GLU A 52 -19.77 20.48 -34.92
N SER A 53 -20.04 21.51 -34.11
CA SER A 53 -21.36 22.16 -33.99
C SER A 53 -22.58 21.36 -33.56
N ILE A 54 -23.00 21.56 -32.29
CA ILE A 54 -24.42 21.68 -31.97
C ILE A 54 -24.62 22.93 -31.09
N THR A 55 -25.04 24.01 -31.75
CA THR A 55 -25.62 25.20 -31.12
C THR A 55 -27.14 25.04 -31.09
N ASN A 56 -27.74 25.54 -29.99
CA ASN A 56 -29.14 25.93 -29.81
C ASN A 56 -30.19 24.85 -29.48
N GLN A 57 -30.60 24.85 -28.20
CA GLN A 57 -31.98 25.15 -27.83
C GLN A 57 -32.01 25.83 -26.46
N GLN A 58 -32.09 27.17 -26.44
CA GLN A 58 -32.52 27.93 -25.28
C GLN A 58 -34.03 27.73 -25.11
N LYS A 59 -34.43 27.12 -23.99
CA LYS A 59 -35.80 27.21 -23.47
C LYS A 59 -35.72 27.78 -22.06
N MET A 60 -36.12 29.04 -21.94
CA MET A 60 -36.31 29.70 -20.65
C MET A 60 -37.34 28.94 -19.82
N THR A 61 -36.93 28.47 -18.64
CA THR A 61 -37.84 28.19 -17.53
C THR A 61 -37.30 28.88 -16.28
N ASN A 62 -38.13 29.76 -15.73
CA ASN A 62 -37.89 30.55 -14.53
C ASN A 62 -37.82 29.64 -13.29
N TYR A 63 -36.61 29.19 -12.94
CA TYR A 63 -36.24 28.61 -11.64
C TYR A 63 -34.99 29.33 -11.10
N SER A 64 -34.97 30.67 -11.09
CA SER A 64 -33.69 31.42 -11.17
C SER A 64 -33.21 32.19 -9.94
N LYS A 65 -33.83 32.07 -8.75
CA LYS A 65 -33.29 32.72 -7.53
C LYS A 65 -33.10 31.81 -6.31
N PHE A 66 -34.05 30.93 -6.00
CA PHE A 66 -33.97 30.07 -4.80
C PHE A 66 -32.91 28.96 -4.91
N SER A 67 -32.64 28.45 -6.12
CA SER A 67 -31.64 27.41 -6.35
C SER A 67 -30.20 27.97 -6.43
N LYS A 68 -30.02 29.22 -6.86
CA LYS A 68 -28.70 29.85 -6.98
C LYS A 68 -28.07 30.14 -5.62
N SER A 69 -28.83 30.64 -4.64
CA SER A 69 -28.28 30.93 -3.31
C SER A 69 -27.78 29.67 -2.59
N HIS A 70 -28.52 28.56 -2.70
CA HIS A 70 -28.11 27.29 -2.11
C HIS A 70 -26.88 26.69 -2.81
N LEU A 71 -26.77 26.84 -4.14
CA LEU A 71 -25.58 26.43 -4.88
C LEU A 71 -24.36 27.27 -4.50
N THR A 72 -24.52 28.59 -4.35
CA THR A 72 -23.44 29.48 -3.91
C THR A 72 -23.01 29.16 -2.48
N ASP A 73 -23.95 28.93 -1.55
CA ASP A 73 -23.64 28.53 -0.17
C ASP A 73 -22.90 27.18 -0.12
N LEU A 74 -23.37 26.18 -0.89
CA LEU A 74 -22.68 24.89 -1.02
C LEU A 74 -21.27 25.03 -1.62
N TYR A 75 -21.11 25.89 -2.61
CA TYR A 75 -19.81 26.17 -3.24
C TYR A 75 -18.85 26.80 -2.23
N GLN A 76 -19.31 27.80 -1.46
CA GLN A 76 -18.50 28.43 -0.43
C GLN A 76 -18.12 27.47 0.70
N LYS A 77 -19.06 26.62 1.15
CA LYS A 77 -18.75 25.53 2.10
C LYS A 77 -17.71 24.57 1.55
N THR A 78 -17.80 24.22 0.27
CA THR A 78 -16.82 23.34 -0.38
C THR A 78 -15.43 23.98 -0.42
N ILE A 79 -15.34 25.27 -0.79
CA ILE A 79 -14.07 26.01 -0.78
C ILE A 79 -13.50 26.08 0.64
N SER A 80 -14.34 26.40 1.62
CA SER A 80 -13.94 26.46 3.03
C SER A 80 -13.37 25.13 3.50
N LEU A 81 -14.04 24.03 3.18
CA LEU A 81 -13.60 22.68 3.54
C LEU A 81 -12.29 22.26 2.86
N VAL A 82 -12.15 22.56 1.56
CA VAL A 82 -10.90 22.33 0.81
C VAL A 82 -9.75 23.13 1.43
N SER A 83 -10.01 24.39 1.77
CA SER A 83 -9.02 25.28 2.39
C SER A 83 -8.62 24.79 3.78
N GLU A 84 -9.58 24.36 4.60
CA GLU A 84 -9.33 23.75 5.91
C GLU A 84 -8.47 22.48 5.76
N THR A 85 -8.84 21.58 4.84
CA THR A 85 -8.13 20.33 4.62
C THR A 85 -6.69 20.59 4.15
N ARG A 86 -6.48 21.53 3.22
CA ARG A 86 -5.14 21.93 2.80
C ARG A 86 -4.32 22.53 3.94
N SER A 87 -4.93 23.36 4.78
CA SER A 87 -4.29 23.94 5.96
C SER A 87 -3.79 22.88 6.94
N LEU A 88 -4.62 21.84 7.22
CA LEU A 88 -4.23 20.69 8.04
C LEU A 88 -3.03 19.92 7.47
N HIS A 89 -2.84 19.98 6.16
CA HIS A 89 -1.73 19.35 5.45
C HIS A 89 -0.57 20.30 5.15
N HIS A 90 -0.61 21.56 5.58
CA HIS A 90 0.38 22.58 5.26
C HIS A 90 0.61 22.75 3.74
N ILE A 91 -0.48 22.75 2.96
CA ILE A 91 -0.48 22.97 1.50
C ILE A 91 -1.03 24.38 1.22
N GLU A 92 -0.41 25.13 0.30
CA GLU A 92 -0.90 26.44 -0.11
C GLU A 92 -2.30 26.36 -0.76
N PRO A 93 -3.18 27.35 -0.53
CA PRO A 93 -4.50 27.38 -1.14
C PRO A 93 -4.42 27.50 -2.66
N ILE A 94 -5.38 26.89 -3.37
CA ILE A 94 -5.50 27.03 -4.83
C ILE A 94 -5.77 28.50 -5.15
N ASN A 95 -4.80 29.19 -5.76
CA ASN A 95 -4.98 30.54 -6.30
C ASN A 95 -5.88 30.48 -7.53
N GLN A 96 -7.19 30.62 -7.36
CA GLN A 96 -8.09 30.91 -8.48
C GLN A 96 -7.98 32.41 -8.87
N THR A 97 -6.92 32.78 -9.56
CA THR A 97 -6.89 34.03 -10.34
C THR A 97 -6.86 33.69 -11.82
N ASN A 98 -8.04 33.43 -12.39
CA ASN A 98 -8.28 33.54 -13.83
C ASN A 98 -9.68 34.14 -14.05
N GLY A 99 -9.88 35.34 -13.51
CA GLY A 99 -10.84 36.30 -14.02
C GLY A 99 -10.04 37.40 -14.71
N ALA A 100 -9.74 37.24 -15.99
CA ALA A 100 -9.08 38.26 -16.79
C ALA A 100 -10.03 39.47 -16.95
N ASN A 101 -9.95 40.40 -16.00
CA ASN A 101 -10.41 41.77 -16.22
C ASN A 101 -9.30 42.50 -16.96
N TYR A 102 -9.54 42.77 -18.24
CA TYR A 102 -8.84 43.78 -19.00
C TYR A 102 -9.03 45.14 -18.33
N THR A 103 -7.95 45.70 -17.80
CA THR A 103 -7.70 47.15 -17.90
C THR A 103 -6.20 47.36 -17.95
N ASP A 104 -5.76 47.87 -19.10
CA ASP A 104 -4.56 48.67 -19.28
C ASP A 104 -4.24 49.52 -18.05
N THR A 105 -2.97 49.64 -17.68
CA THR A 105 -2.23 50.91 -17.82
C THR A 105 -0.73 50.65 -17.62
N LEU A 106 0.04 51.11 -18.61
CA LEU A 106 1.50 51.20 -18.65
C LEU A 106 2.09 51.94 -17.43
N ASN A 107 3.26 51.51 -16.95
CA ASN A 107 4.49 52.32 -16.90
C ASN A 107 5.60 51.64 -16.07
N GLN A 108 6.64 51.19 -16.76
CA GLN A 108 8.03 51.09 -16.25
C GLN A 108 8.71 52.46 -16.49
N PRO A 109 9.76 52.87 -15.73
CA PRO A 109 11.13 52.30 -15.84
C PRO A 109 11.86 52.26 -14.47
N GLU A 110 13.08 51.78 -14.21
CA GLU A 110 14.28 51.51 -15.01
C GLU A 110 15.31 50.63 -14.23
N LYS A 111 16.31 50.13 -14.97
CA LYS A 111 17.42 49.17 -14.72
C LYS A 111 18.40 49.45 -13.56
N ILE A 112 19.06 48.39 -13.04
CA ILE A 112 20.53 48.25 -12.88
C ILE A 112 20.97 46.78 -13.13
N LYS A 113 22.17 46.58 -13.71
CA LYS A 113 22.73 45.38 -14.39
C LYS A 113 23.56 44.43 -13.50
N MET A 114 23.59 43.14 -13.93
CA MET A 114 24.66 42.10 -14.03
C MET A 114 25.63 41.85 -12.85
N ASP A 115 25.87 40.59 -12.43
CA ASP A 115 26.74 39.59 -13.12
C ASP A 115 26.32 38.10 -12.94
N PRO A 116 26.89 37.16 -13.74
CA PRO A 116 26.34 35.82 -13.98
C PRO A 116 27.15 34.68 -13.33
N VAL A 117 26.52 33.74 -12.61
CA VAL A 117 27.09 32.39 -12.37
C VAL A 117 25.99 31.35 -12.10
N ASN A 118 25.97 30.32 -12.95
CA ASN A 118 25.41 28.96 -12.84
C ASN A 118 23.90 28.75 -12.76
N ASP A 119 23.35 28.44 -13.93
CA ASP A 119 22.16 27.61 -14.15
C ASP A 119 22.33 26.22 -13.49
N ASP A 120 21.47 25.95 -12.51
CA ASP A 120 20.76 24.68 -12.30
C ASP A 120 19.60 24.99 -11.33
N MET A 121 18.79 25.99 -11.69
CA MET A 121 17.51 26.22 -11.02
C MET A 121 16.49 25.28 -11.65
N ASP A 122 16.20 24.23 -10.90
CA ASP A 122 15.02 23.37 -11.04
C ASP A 122 13.82 24.26 -11.35
N ASN A 123 13.37 24.20 -12.60
CA ASN A 123 12.26 24.99 -13.08
C ASN A 123 11.01 24.31 -12.51
N ASP A 124 10.64 24.70 -11.28
CA ASP A 124 9.38 24.37 -10.62
C ASP A 124 8.23 25.10 -11.36
N GLU A 125 8.08 24.76 -12.65
CA GLU A 125 6.92 25.15 -13.43
C GLU A 125 5.73 24.50 -12.73
N ASN A 126 4.83 25.34 -12.21
CA ASN A 126 3.54 24.96 -11.64
C ASN A 126 2.76 24.06 -12.61
N HIS A 127 3.07 22.76 -12.61
CA HIS A 127 2.45 21.79 -13.47
C HIS A 127 1.01 21.65 -13.02
N THR A 128 0.10 22.24 -13.80
CA THR A 128 -1.32 22.20 -13.48
C THR A 128 -1.85 20.84 -13.92
N TYR A 129 -2.05 19.94 -12.96
CA TYR A 129 -2.65 18.63 -13.23
C TYR A 129 -4.10 18.77 -13.73
N PRO A 130 -4.57 17.86 -14.59
CA PRO A 130 -5.99 17.76 -14.95
C PRO A 130 -6.93 17.76 -13.73
N ASP A 131 -8.10 18.38 -13.87
CA ASP A 131 -9.09 18.54 -12.80
C ASP A 131 -9.44 17.21 -12.10
N HIS A 132 -9.53 16.10 -12.83
CA HIS A 132 -9.85 14.80 -12.24
C HIS A 132 -8.77 14.29 -11.28
N LEU A 133 -7.51 14.67 -11.49
CA LEU A 133 -6.39 14.33 -10.61
C LEU A 133 -6.32 15.25 -9.39
N GLN A 134 -6.63 16.54 -9.57
CA GLN A 134 -6.78 17.47 -8.44
C GLN A 134 -7.91 17.03 -7.51
N ILE A 135 -9.05 16.58 -8.05
CA ILE A 135 -10.15 16.01 -7.27
C ILE A 135 -9.70 14.77 -6.50
N VAL A 136 -8.88 13.91 -7.12
CA VAL A 136 -8.31 12.72 -6.45
C VAL A 136 -7.44 13.14 -5.29
N GLU A 137 -6.54 14.11 -5.48
CA GLU A 137 -5.72 14.67 -4.40
C GLU A 137 -6.58 15.17 -3.23
N GLU A 138 -7.59 16.02 -3.48
CA GLU A 138 -8.46 16.54 -2.41
C GLU A 138 -9.13 15.45 -1.59
N VAL A 139 -9.70 14.45 -2.29
CA VAL A 139 -10.39 13.33 -1.65
C VAL A 139 -9.41 12.51 -0.84
N MET A 140 -8.19 12.26 -1.36
CA MET A 140 -7.15 11.54 -0.63
C MET A 140 -6.73 12.31 0.62
N LEU A 141 -6.43 13.60 0.53
CA LEU A 141 -6.03 14.43 1.67
C LEU A 141 -7.08 14.38 2.78
N ARG A 142 -8.37 14.43 2.47
CA ARG A 142 -9.42 14.28 3.48
C ARG A 142 -9.47 12.87 4.07
N CYS A 143 -9.31 11.84 3.24
CA CYS A 143 -9.34 10.45 3.70
C CYS A 143 -8.16 10.10 4.63
N ILE A 144 -7.02 10.79 4.54
CA ILE A 144 -5.89 10.60 5.46
C ILE A 144 -6.30 10.88 6.92
N HIS A 145 -7.11 11.90 7.16
CA HIS A 145 -7.61 12.20 8.51
C HIS A 145 -8.61 11.16 9.00
N LEU A 146 -9.47 10.66 8.12
CA LEU A 146 -10.46 9.61 8.44
C LEU A 146 -9.82 8.25 8.78
N MET A 147 -8.56 8.02 8.41
CA MET A 147 -7.81 6.85 8.88
C MET A 147 -7.56 6.87 10.40
N ALA A 148 -7.60 8.04 11.04
CA ALA A 148 -7.42 8.20 12.47
C ALA A 148 -8.74 8.24 13.25
N ASP A 149 -9.89 8.12 12.58
CA ASP A 149 -11.21 8.23 13.19
C ASP A 149 -11.49 7.11 14.21
N GLY A 150 -12.30 7.40 15.24
CA GLY A 150 -12.70 6.43 16.26
C GLY A 150 -13.53 5.25 15.71
N ASN A 151 -14.31 5.47 14.64
CA ASN A 151 -15.14 4.46 14.01
C ASN A 151 -14.30 3.56 13.06
N PRO A 152 -14.18 2.24 13.32
CA PRO A 152 -13.40 1.33 12.48
C PRO A 152 -13.91 1.26 11.03
N LYS A 153 -15.20 1.48 10.80
CA LYS A 153 -15.78 1.47 9.45
C LYS A 153 -15.25 2.66 8.62
N LEU A 154 -15.14 3.85 9.22
CA LEU A 154 -14.57 5.03 8.57
C LEU A 154 -13.09 4.83 8.25
N ARG A 155 -12.33 4.23 9.16
CA ARG A 155 -10.93 3.85 8.91
C ARG A 155 -10.77 2.87 7.75
N ILE A 156 -11.63 1.85 7.68
CA ILE A 156 -11.61 0.85 6.60
C ILE A 156 -11.94 1.49 5.25
N LEU A 157 -13.02 2.26 5.21
CA LEU A 157 -13.51 2.87 3.97
C LEU A 157 -12.53 3.93 3.44
N SER A 158 -11.96 4.76 4.33
CA SER A 158 -10.94 5.75 3.94
C SER A 158 -9.68 5.09 3.36
N MET A 159 -9.18 4.00 3.95
CA MET A 159 -8.06 3.25 3.37
C MET A 159 -8.38 2.66 1.99
N ASN A 160 -9.62 2.21 1.75
CA ASN A 160 -10.03 1.74 0.43
C ASN A 160 -10.03 2.89 -0.62
N VAL A 161 -10.50 4.08 -0.24
CA VAL A 161 -10.47 5.28 -1.11
C VAL A 161 -9.02 5.67 -1.42
N LEU A 162 -8.16 5.74 -0.40
CA LEU A 162 -6.74 6.06 -0.56
C LEU A 162 -6.02 5.07 -1.48
N LYS A 163 -6.34 3.78 -1.36
CA LYS A 163 -5.78 2.74 -2.21
C LYS A 163 -6.12 2.98 -3.69
N GLU A 164 -7.38 3.30 -4.01
CA GLU A 164 -7.76 3.62 -5.40
C GLU A 164 -7.16 4.95 -5.87
N GLY A 165 -7.06 5.95 -4.99
CA GLY A 165 -6.39 7.21 -5.29
C GLY A 165 -4.91 7.01 -5.65
N CYS A 166 -4.18 6.21 -4.86
CA CYS A 166 -2.77 5.88 -5.14
C CYS A 166 -2.59 5.20 -6.51
N LEU A 167 -3.48 4.28 -6.88
CA LEU A 167 -3.46 3.64 -8.20
C LEU A 167 -3.80 4.62 -9.32
N THR A 168 -4.67 5.60 -9.05
CA THR A 168 -5.04 6.64 -10.03
C THR A 168 -3.86 7.57 -10.34
N LEU A 169 -3.07 7.89 -9.31
CA LEU A 169 -1.92 8.78 -9.38
C LEU A 169 -0.59 8.04 -9.67
N GLU A 170 -0.61 6.75 -10.01
CA GLU A 170 0.61 5.93 -10.16
C GLU A 170 1.64 6.52 -11.14
N ASN A 171 1.18 7.16 -12.22
CA ASN A 171 2.06 7.78 -13.22
C ASN A 171 2.49 9.22 -12.85
N GLU A 172 1.85 9.83 -11.85
CA GLU A 172 2.03 11.24 -11.47
C GLU A 172 2.84 11.32 -10.18
N THR A 173 4.11 10.93 -10.26
CA THR A 173 4.97 10.71 -9.09
C THR A 173 5.11 11.96 -8.21
N ASN A 174 5.18 13.15 -8.83
CA ASN A 174 5.29 14.44 -8.14
C ASN A 174 4.06 14.75 -7.28
N LEU A 175 2.87 14.31 -7.69
CA LEU A 175 1.63 14.43 -6.91
C LEU A 175 1.50 13.29 -5.89
N LEU A 176 1.86 12.07 -6.30
CA LEU A 176 1.70 10.87 -5.49
C LEU A 176 2.61 10.84 -4.26
N LEU A 177 3.91 11.10 -4.40
CA LEU A 177 4.87 10.92 -3.30
C LEU A 177 4.59 11.80 -2.07
N PRO A 178 4.24 13.09 -2.21
CA PRO A 178 3.82 13.91 -1.07
C PRO A 178 2.60 13.34 -0.34
N ILE A 179 1.63 12.79 -1.07
CA ILE A 179 0.44 12.17 -0.48
C ILE A 179 0.82 10.86 0.23
N VAL A 180 1.66 10.03 -0.38
CA VAL A 180 2.20 8.79 0.23
C VAL A 180 2.92 9.10 1.55
N HIS A 181 3.72 10.18 1.57
CA HIS A 181 4.36 10.66 2.80
C HIS A 181 3.34 11.00 3.89
N LYS A 182 2.26 11.71 3.54
CA LYS A 182 1.20 12.09 4.49
C LYS A 182 0.37 10.88 4.97
N ILE A 183 0.11 9.90 4.10
CA ILE A 183 -0.57 8.64 4.46
C ILE A 183 0.23 7.86 5.52
N TRP A 184 1.56 7.87 5.39
CA TRP A 184 2.47 6.99 6.13
C TRP A 184 2.24 6.97 7.63
N THR A 185 2.27 8.14 8.29
CA THR A 185 2.14 8.25 9.75
C THR A 185 0.81 7.70 10.26
N SER A 186 -0.29 7.99 9.56
CA SER A 186 -1.62 7.48 9.91
C SER A 186 -1.71 5.97 9.68
N LEU A 187 -1.10 5.47 8.61
CA LEU A 187 -1.05 4.05 8.27
C LEU A 187 -0.31 3.24 9.34
N MET A 188 0.83 3.73 9.85
CA MET A 188 1.62 3.02 10.86
C MET A 188 0.84 2.76 12.14
N LYS A 189 -0.02 3.72 12.52
CA LYS A 189 -0.92 3.56 13.66
C LYS A 189 -1.97 2.46 13.45
N ARG A 190 -2.35 2.15 12.20
CA ARG A 190 -3.37 1.12 11.90
C ARG A 190 -2.86 -0.30 12.04
N PHE A 191 -1.55 -0.54 12.00
CA PHE A 191 -1.00 -1.88 12.32
C PHE A 191 -1.13 -2.24 13.81
N HIS A 192 -1.46 -1.27 14.66
CA HIS A 192 -1.71 -1.45 16.09
C HIS A 192 -3.20 -1.37 16.44
N ASP A 193 -4.09 -1.46 15.44
CA ASP A 193 -5.53 -1.33 15.67
C ASP A 193 -6.12 -2.54 16.42
N ASN A 194 -7.09 -2.28 17.29
CA ASN A 194 -7.78 -3.32 18.06
C ASN A 194 -8.64 -4.23 17.16
N HIS A 195 -9.06 -3.73 15.99
CA HIS A 195 -9.86 -4.48 15.05
C HIS A 195 -8.97 -5.12 13.98
N ALA A 196 -8.88 -6.45 13.95
CA ALA A 196 -8.08 -7.18 12.97
C ALA A 196 -8.40 -6.83 11.50
N ILE A 197 -9.65 -6.51 11.18
CA ILE A 197 -10.05 -6.09 9.83
C ILE A 197 -9.40 -4.75 9.44
N VAL A 198 -9.18 -3.84 10.39
CA VAL A 198 -8.50 -2.58 10.13
C VAL A 198 -7.02 -2.85 9.82
N VAL A 199 -6.38 -3.77 10.54
CA VAL A 199 -4.99 -4.21 10.25
C VAL A 199 -4.89 -4.84 8.85
N GLU A 200 -5.86 -5.67 8.47
CA GLU A 200 -5.93 -6.22 7.11
C GLU A 200 -6.02 -5.12 6.04
N LYS A 201 -6.84 -4.10 6.28
CA LYS A 201 -7.01 -2.99 5.33
C LYS A 201 -5.80 -2.06 5.27
N ALA A 202 -5.09 -1.91 6.39
CA ALA A 202 -3.80 -1.23 6.43
C ALA A 202 -2.76 -2.00 5.59
N PHE A 203 -2.74 -3.33 5.71
CA PHE A 203 -1.87 -4.18 4.90
C PHE A 203 -2.20 -4.09 3.39
N ASP A 204 -3.49 -4.06 3.03
CA ASP A 204 -3.93 -3.84 1.64
C ASP A 204 -3.41 -2.51 1.08
N LEU A 205 -3.54 -1.43 1.84
CA LEU A 205 -3.03 -0.11 1.44
C LEU A 205 -1.51 -0.10 1.33
N LEU A 206 -0.80 -0.65 2.31
CA LEU A 206 0.67 -0.78 2.27
C LEU A 206 1.14 -1.51 1.01
N THR A 207 0.47 -2.60 0.64
CA THR A 207 0.82 -3.38 -0.57
C THR A 207 0.70 -2.54 -1.82
N VAL A 208 -0.28 -1.64 -1.91
CA VAL A 208 -0.41 -0.70 -3.03
C VAL A 208 0.67 0.37 -2.98
N LEU A 209 0.91 0.98 -1.82
CA LEU A 209 1.97 1.99 -1.65
C LEU A 209 3.33 1.43 -2.08
N SER A 210 3.66 0.21 -1.70
CA SER A 210 4.92 -0.42 -2.11
C SER A 210 4.99 -0.74 -3.61
N LYS A 211 3.87 -0.76 -4.35
CA LYS A 211 3.90 -0.89 -5.83
C LYS A 211 4.15 0.46 -6.48
N VAL A 212 3.37 1.46 -6.07
CA VAL A 212 3.33 2.75 -6.77
C VAL A 212 4.42 3.73 -6.32
N ALA A 213 4.96 3.58 -5.10
CA ALA A 213 5.96 4.49 -4.54
C ALA A 213 7.35 3.85 -4.35
N GLY A 214 7.52 2.60 -4.78
CA GLY A 214 8.82 1.90 -4.90
C GLY A 214 9.84 2.18 -3.79
N ASN A 215 10.91 2.90 -4.15
CA ASN A 215 12.04 3.20 -3.26
C ASN A 215 11.68 4.02 -2.03
N PHE A 216 10.67 4.89 -2.12
CA PHE A 216 10.20 5.71 -1.01
C PHE A 216 9.76 4.84 0.17
N ILE A 217 9.05 3.74 -0.12
CA ILE A 217 8.58 2.78 0.88
C ILE A 217 9.70 1.85 1.32
N ARG A 218 10.54 1.40 0.37
CA ARG A 218 11.67 0.49 0.63
C ARG A 218 12.59 1.00 1.74
N GLN A 219 12.92 2.30 1.72
CA GLN A 219 13.82 2.91 2.70
C GLN A 219 13.27 2.89 4.14
N ARG A 220 11.95 2.82 4.30
CA ARG A 220 11.26 2.84 5.61
C ARG A 220 10.78 1.46 6.04
N ALA A 221 10.73 0.50 5.11
CA ALA A 221 10.09 -0.79 5.32
C ALA A 221 10.73 -1.58 6.49
N SER A 222 12.06 -1.69 6.51
CA SER A 222 12.77 -2.47 7.51
C SER A 222 12.64 -1.89 8.93
N SER A 223 12.66 -0.56 9.06
CA SER A 223 12.64 0.13 10.35
C SER A 223 11.21 0.39 10.88
N GLU A 224 10.23 0.60 10.02
CA GLU A 224 8.91 1.10 10.43
C GLU A 224 7.76 0.12 10.12
N ILE A 225 7.86 -0.71 9.08
CA ILE A 225 6.79 -1.67 8.70
C ILE A 225 6.97 -3.03 9.35
N ILE A 226 8.19 -3.57 9.29
CA ILE A 226 8.45 -4.94 9.71
C ILE A 226 8.22 -5.13 11.22
N PRO A 227 8.69 -4.22 12.11
CA PRO A 227 8.45 -4.38 13.54
C PRO A 227 6.97 -4.53 13.93
N PRO A 228 6.02 -3.66 13.50
CA PRO A 228 4.62 -3.82 13.88
C PRO A 228 3.95 -5.05 13.27
N LEU A 229 4.29 -5.43 12.03
CA LEU A 229 3.77 -6.67 11.42
C LEU A 229 4.22 -7.92 12.19
N VAL A 230 5.52 -7.98 12.52
CA VAL A 230 6.09 -9.07 13.31
C VAL A 230 5.47 -9.12 14.70
N LEU A 231 5.24 -7.97 15.34
CA LEU A 231 4.58 -7.91 16.64
C LEU A 231 3.13 -8.43 16.58
N PHE A 232 2.36 -8.01 15.57
CA PHE A 232 1.00 -8.50 15.36
C PHE A 232 0.97 -10.02 15.18
N LEU A 233 1.84 -10.54 14.31
CA LEU A 233 1.94 -11.99 14.05
C LEU A 233 2.47 -12.76 15.27
N THR A 234 3.38 -12.20 16.05
CA THR A 234 3.89 -12.85 17.28
C THR A 234 2.78 -13.00 18.31
N ARG A 235 2.00 -11.94 18.55
CA ARG A 235 0.81 -12.01 19.42
C ARG A 235 -0.21 -13.01 18.86
N GLY A 236 -0.46 -12.97 17.56
CA GLY A 236 -1.32 -13.94 16.88
C GLY A 236 -0.89 -15.38 17.17
N ALA A 237 0.41 -15.69 17.04
CA ALA A 237 0.94 -17.04 17.22
C ALA A 237 0.68 -17.57 18.63
N THR A 238 0.87 -16.73 19.66
CA THR A 238 0.60 -17.12 21.06
C THR A 238 -0.88 -17.44 21.29
N VAL A 239 -1.78 -16.64 20.71
CA VAL A 239 -3.22 -16.87 20.81
C VAL A 239 -3.61 -18.16 20.07
N SER A 240 -3.21 -18.30 18.80
CA SER A 240 -3.62 -19.44 17.97
C SER A 240 -3.04 -20.77 18.43
N ALA A 241 -1.85 -20.80 19.03
CA ALA A 241 -1.25 -22.01 19.59
C ALA A 241 -2.08 -22.66 20.70
N SER A 242 -2.75 -21.82 21.51
CA SER A 242 -3.57 -22.26 22.64
C SER A 242 -5.07 -22.37 22.31
N ALA A 243 -5.44 -22.00 21.08
CA ALA A 243 -6.83 -21.82 20.73
C ALA A 243 -7.53 -23.15 20.41
N SER A 244 -8.83 -23.21 20.71
CA SER A 244 -9.65 -24.36 20.34
C SER A 244 -9.90 -24.42 18.83
N LYS A 245 -10.42 -25.57 18.34
CA LYS A 245 -10.73 -25.77 16.91
C LYS A 245 -11.71 -24.74 16.31
N SER A 246 -12.50 -24.05 17.14
CA SER A 246 -13.44 -23.02 16.67
C SER A 246 -12.74 -21.72 16.26
N TYR A 247 -11.48 -21.52 16.66
CA TYR A 247 -10.68 -20.33 16.29
C TYR A 247 -10.64 -20.08 14.78
N LYS A 248 -10.65 -21.16 13.97
CA LYS A 248 -10.63 -21.09 12.50
C LYS A 248 -11.81 -20.32 11.88
N TYR A 249 -12.89 -20.11 12.62
CA TYR A 249 -14.07 -19.37 12.18
C TYR A 249 -14.05 -17.88 12.59
N LEU A 250 -13.03 -17.46 13.36
CA LEU A 250 -12.91 -16.08 13.80
C LEU A 250 -12.24 -15.20 12.75
N THR A 251 -12.62 -13.93 12.74
CA THR A 251 -12.00 -12.90 11.92
C THR A 251 -10.49 -12.77 12.18
N SER A 252 -10.05 -12.93 13.42
CA SER A 252 -8.63 -12.92 13.80
C SER A 252 -7.84 -13.99 13.06
N TYR A 253 -8.32 -15.23 13.02
CA TYR A 253 -7.71 -16.31 12.25
C TYR A 253 -7.63 -15.99 10.75
N ARG A 254 -8.72 -15.49 10.17
CA ARG A 254 -8.78 -15.14 8.74
C ARG A 254 -7.73 -14.07 8.39
N VAL A 255 -7.64 -13.02 9.20
CA VAL A 255 -6.68 -11.92 9.01
C VAL A 255 -5.24 -12.42 9.20
N GLN A 256 -4.98 -13.13 10.29
CA GLN A 256 -3.67 -13.72 10.59
C GLN A 256 -3.19 -14.62 9.45
N LYS A 257 -4.04 -15.54 8.97
CA LYS A 257 -3.74 -16.41 7.83
C LYS A 257 -3.39 -15.61 6.58
N ARG A 258 -4.14 -14.55 6.29
CA ARG A 258 -3.90 -13.69 5.14
C ARG A 258 -2.54 -12.99 5.25
N LEU A 259 -2.26 -12.35 6.39
CA LEU A 259 -0.97 -11.68 6.59
C LEU A 259 0.20 -12.67 6.51
N LEU A 260 0.06 -13.88 7.07
CA LEU A 260 1.07 -14.93 6.93
C LEU A 260 1.33 -15.33 5.49
N LYS A 261 0.30 -15.39 4.65
CA LYS A 261 0.45 -15.76 3.24
C LYS A 261 1.08 -14.64 2.41
N GLU A 262 0.80 -13.38 2.75
CA GLU A 262 1.20 -12.22 1.94
C GLU A 262 2.50 -11.55 2.40
N ILE A 263 3.01 -11.88 3.59
CA ILE A 263 4.26 -11.27 4.09
C ILE A 263 5.48 -11.66 3.24
N GLY A 264 5.55 -12.88 2.72
CA GLY A 264 6.60 -13.31 1.79
C GLY A 264 6.62 -12.47 0.50
N PRO A 265 5.52 -12.42 -0.27
CA PRO A 265 5.39 -11.53 -1.42
C PRO A 265 5.74 -10.07 -1.12
N LEU A 266 5.29 -9.55 0.03
CA LEU A 266 5.59 -8.20 0.45
C LEU A 266 7.10 -7.98 0.67
N CYS A 267 7.81 -8.96 1.23
CA CYS A 267 9.27 -8.90 1.40
C CYS A 267 10.01 -8.81 0.06
N ILE A 268 9.58 -9.56 -0.96
CA ILE A 268 10.11 -9.44 -2.33
C ILE A 268 9.84 -8.05 -2.89
N GLN A 269 8.60 -7.59 -2.75
CA GLN A 269 8.18 -6.31 -3.32
C GLN A 269 8.95 -5.12 -2.72
N MET A 270 9.20 -5.16 -1.42
CA MET A 270 10.03 -4.18 -0.72
C MET A 270 11.53 -4.49 -0.84
N GLY A 271 11.91 -5.61 -1.48
CA GLY A 271 13.25 -6.21 -1.55
C GLY A 271 14.03 -6.10 -0.25
N LEU A 272 13.46 -6.69 0.80
CA LEU A 272 14.14 -6.86 2.08
C LEU A 272 15.17 -7.98 1.98
N LEU A 273 16.36 -7.77 2.55
CA LEU A 273 17.44 -8.75 2.52
C LEU A 273 18.07 -8.92 3.91
N SER A 274 18.70 -10.08 4.13
CA SER A 274 19.60 -10.35 5.25
C SER A 274 18.99 -10.00 6.62
N GLN A 275 19.54 -9.01 7.33
CA GLN A 275 19.13 -8.68 8.70
C GLN A 275 17.67 -8.20 8.79
N SER A 276 17.12 -7.61 7.73
CA SER A 276 15.71 -7.18 7.71
C SER A 276 14.72 -8.35 7.58
N LEU A 277 15.15 -9.49 7.01
CA LEU A 277 14.33 -10.70 6.89
C LEU A 277 14.31 -11.53 8.19
N ARG A 278 15.36 -11.43 9.01
CA ARG A 278 15.49 -12.18 10.27
C ARG A 278 14.25 -12.14 11.17
N PRO A 279 13.70 -10.97 11.54
CA PRO A 279 12.50 -10.93 12.39
C PRO A 279 11.26 -11.53 11.70
N VAL A 280 11.16 -11.44 10.37
CA VAL A 280 10.08 -12.04 9.58
C VAL A 280 10.16 -13.56 9.60
N ILE A 281 11.32 -14.12 9.30
CA ILE A 281 11.53 -15.57 9.29
C ILE A 281 11.32 -16.15 10.69
N ASN A 282 11.81 -15.47 11.73
CA ASN A 282 11.61 -15.91 13.11
C ASN A 282 10.13 -16.03 13.48
N VAL A 283 9.30 -15.03 13.13
CA VAL A 283 7.87 -15.12 13.42
C VAL A 283 7.19 -16.18 12.57
N LEU A 284 7.57 -16.35 11.30
CA LEU A 284 7.04 -17.42 10.43
C LEU A 284 7.35 -18.81 11.00
N VAL A 285 8.55 -19.03 11.54
CA VAL A 285 8.93 -20.31 12.17
C VAL A 285 8.09 -20.63 13.41
N MET A 286 7.64 -19.63 14.18
CA MET A 286 6.69 -19.84 15.28
C MET A 286 5.37 -20.46 14.80
N TYR A 287 4.98 -20.17 13.56
CA TYR A 287 3.76 -20.71 12.96
C TYR A 287 3.91 -22.13 12.42
N LEU A 288 5.12 -22.67 12.35
CA LEU A 288 5.35 -24.06 11.91
C LEU A 288 5.12 -25.08 13.03
N ASP A 289 4.88 -24.63 14.27
CA ASP A 289 4.68 -25.49 15.43
C ASP A 289 3.37 -26.29 15.36
N ASN A 290 3.36 -27.47 15.98
CA ASN A 290 2.23 -28.40 16.03
C ASN A 290 1.03 -27.82 16.77
N SER A 291 1.29 -26.91 17.71
CA SER A 291 0.23 -26.21 18.43
C SER A 291 -0.60 -25.29 17.51
N GLN A 292 -0.05 -24.93 16.36
CA GLN A 292 -0.69 -23.98 15.45
C GLN A 292 -1.75 -24.67 14.58
N PRO A 293 -2.87 -23.98 14.26
CA PRO A 293 -3.81 -24.44 13.25
C PRO A 293 -3.13 -24.71 11.90
N GLU A 294 -3.45 -25.85 11.28
CA GLU A 294 -2.86 -26.29 10.00
C GLU A 294 -2.91 -25.21 8.90
N GLY A 295 -4.03 -24.49 8.79
CA GLY A 295 -4.17 -23.44 7.79
C GLY A 295 -3.24 -22.23 8.00
N LEU A 296 -2.74 -22.00 9.22
CA LEU A 296 -1.72 -20.99 9.51
C LEU A 296 -0.31 -21.53 9.24
N GLN A 297 -0.07 -22.81 9.56
CA GLN A 297 1.20 -23.48 9.22
C GLN A 297 1.46 -23.41 7.72
N GLN A 298 0.46 -23.77 6.91
CA GLN A 298 0.55 -23.75 5.44
C GLN A 298 0.76 -22.33 4.88
N ALA A 299 0.09 -21.32 5.44
CA ALA A 299 0.30 -19.94 5.04
C ALA A 299 1.72 -19.46 5.37
N SER A 300 2.25 -19.88 6.52
CA SER A 300 3.62 -19.57 6.93
C SER A 300 4.65 -20.23 6.01
N MET A 301 4.51 -21.54 5.74
CA MET A 301 5.37 -22.26 4.79
C MET A 301 5.42 -21.58 3.43
N SER A 302 4.26 -21.22 2.88
CA SER A 302 4.18 -20.53 1.58
C SER A 302 4.98 -19.23 1.57
N SER A 303 4.97 -18.45 2.65
CA SER A 303 5.78 -17.23 2.74
C SER A 303 7.27 -17.52 2.90
N ILE A 304 7.65 -18.54 3.68
CA ILE A 304 9.06 -18.93 3.81
C ILE A 304 9.60 -19.41 2.45
N GLU A 305 8.81 -20.16 1.68
CA GLU A 305 9.19 -20.59 0.33
C GLU A 305 9.47 -19.42 -0.60
N ILE A 306 8.65 -18.36 -0.50
CA ILE A 306 8.84 -17.13 -1.27
C ILE A 306 10.06 -16.35 -0.78
N ILE A 307 10.28 -16.26 0.53
CA ILE A 307 11.46 -15.57 1.08
C ILE A 307 12.76 -16.31 0.72
N TRP A 308 12.72 -17.64 0.61
CA TRP A 308 13.87 -18.42 0.16
C TRP A 308 14.33 -18.01 -1.24
N THR A 309 13.44 -17.71 -2.17
CA THR A 309 13.84 -17.27 -3.52
C THR A 309 14.54 -15.91 -3.52
N LEU A 310 14.35 -15.13 -2.45
CA LEU A 310 14.95 -13.81 -2.27
C LEU A 310 16.32 -13.87 -1.57
N ASP A 311 16.44 -14.66 -0.50
CA ASP A 311 17.69 -14.83 0.26
C ASP A 311 17.80 -16.28 0.81
N PRO A 312 18.24 -17.25 -0.03
CA PRO A 312 18.31 -18.65 0.36
C PRO A 312 19.23 -18.90 1.56
N GLY A 313 20.40 -18.25 1.59
CA GLY A 313 21.42 -18.44 2.61
C GLY A 313 20.95 -18.00 3.98
N SER A 314 20.40 -16.78 4.09
CA SER A 314 19.85 -16.29 5.36
C SER A 314 18.65 -17.11 5.80
N THR A 315 17.78 -17.50 4.87
CA THR A 315 16.59 -18.30 5.17
C THR A 315 16.97 -19.67 5.71
N TRP A 316 17.90 -20.36 5.05
CA TRP A 316 18.44 -21.64 5.51
C TRP A 316 19.05 -21.53 6.91
N ALA A 317 19.96 -20.58 7.12
CA ALA A 317 20.66 -20.43 8.39
C ALA A 317 19.69 -20.16 9.54
N LEU A 318 18.67 -19.33 9.31
CA LEU A 318 17.66 -19.03 10.32
C LEU A 318 16.76 -20.23 10.61
N LEU A 319 16.36 -21.01 9.61
CA LEU A 319 15.58 -22.23 9.82
C LEU A 319 16.34 -23.26 10.66
N ILE A 320 17.62 -23.49 10.34
CA ILE A 320 18.48 -24.42 11.09
C ILE A 320 18.68 -23.94 12.52
N ASN A 321 18.82 -22.62 12.76
CA ASN A 321 18.97 -22.08 14.12
C ASN A 321 17.76 -22.32 15.04
N HIS A 322 16.59 -22.68 14.49
CA HIS A 322 15.40 -23.03 15.27
C HIS A 322 15.26 -24.53 15.56
N LEU A 323 16.25 -25.32 15.14
CA LEU A 323 16.34 -26.76 15.36
C LEU A 323 17.36 -27.06 16.46
N SER A 324 17.13 -28.10 17.26
CA SER A 324 18.15 -28.60 18.19
C SER A 324 19.22 -29.39 17.46
N ASP A 325 20.39 -29.58 18.07
CA ASP A 325 21.46 -30.42 17.50
C ASP A 325 20.95 -31.83 17.19
N SER A 326 20.09 -32.40 18.04
CA SER A 326 19.45 -33.70 17.78
C SER A 326 18.55 -33.68 16.55
N ASP A 327 17.82 -32.59 16.31
CA ASP A 327 16.93 -32.45 15.16
C ASP A 327 17.72 -32.31 13.86
N ILE A 328 18.81 -31.53 13.91
CA ILE A 328 19.74 -31.36 12.80
C ILE A 328 20.38 -32.72 12.44
N GLN A 329 20.86 -33.45 13.44
CA GLN A 329 21.39 -34.80 13.24
C GLN A 329 20.34 -35.75 12.67
N CYS A 330 19.09 -35.68 13.14
CA CYS A 330 17.97 -36.48 12.60
C CYS A 330 17.73 -36.20 11.11
N ILE A 331 17.68 -34.93 10.72
CA ILE A 331 17.46 -34.51 9.34
C ILE A 331 18.58 -34.99 8.40
N TYR A 332 19.85 -34.86 8.81
CA TYR A 332 21.00 -35.28 8.00
C TYR A 332 21.19 -36.81 7.99
N SER A 333 21.02 -37.48 9.13
CA SER A 333 21.17 -38.94 9.24
C SER A 333 20.10 -39.69 8.44
N GLN A 334 18.90 -39.14 8.34
CA GLN A 334 17.81 -39.70 7.53
C GLN A 334 17.92 -39.33 6.03
N ARG A 335 18.99 -38.61 5.62
CA ARG A 335 19.17 -38.06 4.27
C ARG A 335 17.95 -37.29 3.78
N LEU A 336 17.22 -36.65 4.70
CA LEU A 336 16.02 -35.93 4.31
C LEU A 336 16.41 -34.76 3.39
N ILE A 337 17.50 -34.05 3.70
CA ILE A 337 18.05 -32.95 2.88
C ILE A 337 19.29 -33.43 2.12
N LYS A 338 19.44 -33.05 0.83
CA LYS A 338 20.73 -33.15 0.12
C LYS A 338 21.69 -32.11 0.73
N PRO A 339 22.87 -32.48 1.27
CA PRO A 339 23.77 -31.50 1.84
C PRO A 339 24.10 -30.41 0.80
N PHE A 340 24.07 -29.14 1.20
CA PHE A 340 24.74 -28.09 0.45
C PHE A 340 26.19 -28.54 0.23
N GLU A 341 26.66 -28.57 -1.01
CA GLU A 341 28.00 -29.11 -1.39
C GLU A 341 29.17 -28.46 -0.63
N ILE A 342 28.93 -27.37 0.12
CA ILE A 342 29.94 -26.58 0.83
C ILE A 342 30.06 -26.94 2.33
N ILE A 343 29.10 -27.66 2.93
CA ILE A 343 29.13 -27.95 4.38
C ILE A 343 29.27 -29.46 4.63
N HIS A 344 30.52 -29.91 4.79
CA HIS A 344 30.82 -31.24 5.31
C HIS A 344 30.54 -31.30 6.81
N VAL A 345 29.35 -31.79 7.19
CA VAL A 345 29.05 -32.13 8.59
C VAL A 345 29.46 -33.58 8.86
N TYR A 346 30.33 -33.79 9.85
CA TYR A 346 30.78 -35.11 10.28
C TYR A 346 29.62 -35.93 10.85
N HIS A 347 29.49 -37.17 10.38
CA HIS A 347 28.40 -38.09 10.73
C HIS A 347 28.74 -38.97 11.94
N HIS A 348 27.77 -39.17 12.82
CA HIS A 348 27.72 -40.35 13.71
C HIS A 348 26.37 -41.07 13.54
N PRO A 349 26.37 -42.41 13.36
CA PRO A 349 25.13 -43.15 13.12
C PRO A 349 24.46 -43.51 14.45
N ILE A 350 23.17 -43.20 14.61
CA ILE A 350 22.33 -43.70 15.71
C ILE A 350 20.95 -44.11 15.20
N ASP A 351 20.40 -45.09 15.92
CA ASP A 351 19.24 -45.95 15.67
C ASP A 351 17.88 -45.26 15.41
N ARG A 352 17.05 -45.98 14.66
CA ARG A 352 15.71 -45.58 14.20
C ARG A 352 14.68 -45.64 15.34
N HIS A 353 13.99 -44.52 15.59
CA HIS A 353 12.54 -44.35 15.91
C HIS A 353 12.27 -43.23 16.93
N LYS A 354 11.48 -42.21 16.54
CA LYS A 354 10.34 -41.63 17.29
C LYS A 354 9.70 -40.50 16.50
N ASP A 355 8.38 -40.34 16.64
CA ASP A 355 7.53 -39.31 16.03
C ASP A 355 8.26 -37.99 15.78
N LEU A 356 8.53 -37.70 14.51
CA LEU A 356 9.11 -36.43 14.12
C LEU A 356 8.07 -35.36 14.49
N ASN A 357 8.41 -34.48 15.43
CA ASN A 357 7.56 -33.33 15.78
C ASN A 357 7.14 -32.64 14.47
N LEU A 358 5.85 -32.39 14.24
CA LEU A 358 5.34 -31.84 12.97
C LEU A 358 6.05 -30.52 12.57
N LYS A 359 6.59 -29.73 13.52
CA LYS A 359 7.49 -28.60 13.24
C LYS A 359 8.78 -29.04 12.52
N LEU A 360 9.41 -30.11 12.99
CA LEU A 360 10.58 -30.71 12.35
C LEU A 360 10.22 -31.30 10.98
N GLN A 361 9.06 -31.95 10.87
CA GLN A 361 8.56 -32.43 9.59
C GLN A 361 8.35 -31.27 8.60
N ASN A 362 7.73 -30.18 9.07
CA ASN A 362 7.46 -28.97 8.30
C ASN A 362 8.76 -28.31 7.82
N ILE A 363 9.73 -28.14 8.71
CA ILE A 363 11.04 -27.57 8.38
C ILE A 363 11.81 -28.50 7.43
N SER A 364 11.76 -29.82 7.65
CA SER A 364 12.40 -30.79 6.75
C SER A 364 11.77 -30.79 5.36
N ILE A 365 10.44 -30.81 5.25
CA ILE A 365 9.72 -30.70 3.96
C ILE A 365 10.15 -29.44 3.22
N LEU A 366 10.21 -28.33 3.96
CA LEU A 366 10.58 -27.05 3.40
C LEU A 366 12.04 -27.08 2.92
N LEU A 367 12.99 -27.53 3.74
CA LEU A 367 14.40 -27.60 3.33
C LEU A 367 14.62 -28.52 2.11
N ASN A 368 13.86 -29.61 2.00
CA ASN A 368 13.93 -30.53 0.86
C ASN A 368 13.42 -29.88 -0.42
N LYS A 369 12.21 -29.32 -0.36
CA LYS A 369 11.59 -28.63 -1.49
C LYS A 369 12.44 -27.47 -1.98
N LEU A 370 13.07 -26.75 -1.05
CA LEU A 370 13.91 -25.60 -1.36
C LEU A 370 15.27 -25.98 -1.98
N HIS A 371 15.81 -27.17 -1.66
CA HIS A 371 16.98 -27.73 -2.35
C HIS A 371 16.66 -28.22 -3.76
N GLU A 372 15.44 -28.71 -4.01
CA GLU A 372 15.00 -29.06 -5.37
C GLU A 372 14.91 -27.82 -6.26
N ILE A 373 14.33 -26.74 -5.73
CA ILE A 373 14.21 -25.45 -6.42
C ILE A 373 15.58 -24.84 -6.77
N SER A 374 16.56 -24.90 -5.86
CA SER A 374 17.90 -24.38 -6.16
C SER A 374 18.61 -25.16 -7.27
N GLY A 375 18.39 -26.48 -7.35
CA GLY A 375 18.96 -27.34 -8.39
C GLY A 375 18.38 -27.12 -9.78
N GLU A 376 17.13 -26.62 -9.89
CA GLU A 376 16.51 -26.25 -11.17
C GLU A 376 16.96 -24.88 -11.69
N ILE A 377 17.24 -23.92 -10.79
CA ILE A 377 17.70 -22.58 -11.18
C ILE A 377 19.16 -22.58 -11.66
N THR A 378 19.97 -23.55 -11.22
CA THR A 378 21.38 -23.71 -11.61
C THR A 378 21.62 -24.54 -12.88
N LYS A 379 20.56 -25.05 -13.52
CA LYS A 379 20.62 -25.73 -14.83
C LYS A 379 20.11 -24.81 -15.93
#